data_AF-A0A081KE69-F1
#
_entry.id   AF-A0A081KE69-F1
#
_cell.length_a   1.000
_cell.length_b   1.000
_cell.length_c   1.000
_cell.angle_alpha   90.00
_cell.angle_beta   90.00
_cell.angle_gamma   90.00
#
_symmetry.space_group_name_H-M   'P 1'
#
loop_
_entity.id
_entity.type
_entity.pdbx_description
1 polymer ?
#
loop_
_entity_poly.entity_id
_entity_poly.type
_entity_poly.pdbx_seq_one_letter_code
_entity_poly.pdbx_strand_id
1 'polypeptide(L)'
;MFPQSTLLDPPFWMLLGALQVLVFAGAGQWAKHVQLAMNWWKWSLVGGWWFSLLLTIAGAFTLLGENEGNAGWYFLGFVGTGLIVGGAILLKVLFVLNKPAANQS
;
A
#
# COMPACT_ATOMS: atom_id res chain seq x y z
N MET A 1 -5.73 2.79 -25.37
CA MET A 1 -6.19 4.14 -24.96
C MET A 1 -7.70 4.20 -25.19
N PHE A 2 -8.51 4.18 -24.11
CA PHE A 2 -9.97 4.15 -24.24
C PHE A 2 -10.51 5.55 -24.58
N PRO A 3 -11.52 5.66 -25.46
CA PRO A 3 -12.12 6.93 -25.82
C PRO A 3 -13.07 7.38 -24.71
N GLN A 4 -12.78 8.52 -24.09
CA GLN A 4 -13.76 9.42 -23.46
C GLN A 4 -15.00 8.76 -22.80
N SER A 5 -14.82 7.95 -21.75
CA SER A 5 -15.91 7.63 -20.81
C SER A 5 -16.06 8.74 -19.77
N THR A 6 -16.40 9.95 -20.24
CA THR A 6 -16.54 11.20 -19.48
C THR A 6 -17.49 11.14 -18.28
N LEU A 7 -18.36 10.12 -18.17
CA LEU A 7 -19.32 9.98 -17.06
C LEU A 7 -18.81 9.10 -15.91
N LEU A 8 -17.99 8.08 -16.17
CA LEU A 8 -17.51 7.14 -15.15
C LEU A 8 -16.13 7.49 -14.62
N ASP A 9 -15.34 8.26 -15.38
CA ASP A 9 -14.01 8.68 -14.94
C ASP A 9 -14.06 9.48 -13.62
N PRO A 10 -14.91 10.52 -13.44
CA PRO A 10 -14.92 11.26 -12.17
C PRO A 10 -15.39 10.41 -10.99
N PRO A 11 -16.50 9.63 -11.06
CA PRO A 11 -16.89 8.72 -9.99
C PRO A 11 -15.84 7.65 -9.66
N PHE A 12 -15.14 7.12 -10.66
CA PHE A 12 -14.06 6.15 -10.46
C PHE A 12 -12.94 6.73 -9.60
N TRP A 13 -12.44 7.92 -9.94
CA TRP A 13 -11.39 8.59 -9.17
C TRP A 13 -11.86 9.00 -7.77
N MET A 14 -13.11 9.44 -7.63
CA MET A 14 -13.70 9.73 -6.32
C MET A 14 -13.78 8.48 -5.44
N LEU A 15 -14.20 7.35 -6.00
CA LEU A 15 -14.28 6.08 -5.28
C LEU A 15 -12.89 5.59 -4.86
N LEU A 16 -11.90 5.66 -5.77
CA LEU A 16 -10.52 5.35 -5.42
C LEU A 16 -9.99 6.24 -4.30
N GLY A 17 -10.22 7.56 -4.39
CA GLY A 17 -9.83 8.51 -3.34
C GLY A 17 -10.48 8.20 -1.99
N ALA A 18 -11.77 7.91 -1.97
CA ALA A 18 -12.51 7.53 -0.77
C ALA A 18 -11.95 6.23 -0.16
N LEU A 19 -11.64 5.23 -0.98
CA LEU A 19 -11.00 4.00 -0.53
C LEU A 19 -9.63 4.26 0.12
N GLN A 20 -8.82 5.16 -0.46
CA GLN A 20 -7.53 5.52 0.15
C GLN A 20 -7.72 6.15 1.54
N VAL A 21 -8.68 7.08 1.69
CA VAL A 21 -8.99 7.69 2.99
C VAL A 21 -9.41 6.61 4.00
N LEU A 22 -10.26 5.66 3.60
CA LEU A 22 -10.68 4.55 4.47
C LEU A 22 -9.51 3.66 4.88
N VAL A 23 -8.57 3.37 3.96
CA VAL A 23 -7.36 2.61 4.28
C VAL A 23 -6.52 3.33 5.33
N PHE A 24 -6.25 4.62 5.18
CA PHE A 24 -5.44 5.37 6.16
C PHE A 24 -6.15 5.57 7.50
N ALA A 25 -7.46 5.87 7.49
CA ALA A 25 -8.25 5.97 8.71
C ALA A 25 -8.31 4.62 9.45
N GLY A 26 -8.55 3.54 8.72
CA GLY A 26 -8.55 2.17 9.23
C GLY A 26 -7.18 1.76 9.79
N ALA A 27 -6.09 2.07 9.07
CA ALA A 27 -4.73 1.82 9.53
C ALA A 27 -4.42 2.57 10.84
N GLY A 28 -4.85 3.83 10.96
CA GLY A 28 -4.70 4.62 12.17
C GLY A 28 -5.45 4.04 13.37
N GLN A 29 -6.69 3.60 13.16
CA GLN A 29 -7.48 2.94 14.21
C GLN A 29 -6.89 1.57 14.60
N TRP A 30 -6.49 0.78 13.61
CA TRP A 30 -5.86 -0.52 13.82
C TRP A 30 -4.56 -0.40 14.62
N ALA A 31 -3.67 0.54 14.27
CA ALA A 31 -2.41 0.77 14.99
C ALA A 31 -2.66 1.15 16.47
N LYS A 32 -3.69 1.94 16.76
CA LYS A 32 -4.10 2.25 18.14
C LYS A 32 -4.63 1.02 18.86
N HIS A 33 -5.45 0.22 18.20
CA HIS A 33 -6.03 -1.00 18.76
C HIS A 33 -4.95 -2.02 19.14
N VAL A 34 -3.93 -2.20 18.30
CA VAL A 34 -2.79 -3.10 18.60
C VAL A 34 -1.67 -2.42 19.40
N GLN A 35 -1.90 -1.21 19.91
CA GLN A 35 -0.97 -0.42 20.73
C GLN A 35 0.42 -0.24 20.08
N LEU A 36 0.48 -0.10 18.75
CA LEU A 36 1.72 0.21 18.04
C LEU A 36 2.12 1.67 18.30
N ALA A 37 3.28 1.88 18.90
CA ALA A 37 3.93 3.18 19.07
C ALA A 37 4.44 3.69 17.70
N MET A 38 3.51 4.16 16.89
CA MET A 38 3.76 4.72 15.56
C MET A 38 4.21 6.17 15.68
N ASN A 39 5.45 6.45 15.27
CA ASN A 39 5.96 7.80 15.08
C ASN A 39 5.90 8.18 13.59
N TRP A 40 6.22 9.44 13.27
CA TRP A 40 6.21 9.94 11.89
C TRP A 40 7.05 9.07 10.93
N TRP A 41 8.24 8.64 11.34
CA TRP A 41 9.10 7.79 10.49
C TRP A 41 8.50 6.40 10.21
N LYS A 42 7.90 5.76 11.21
CA LYS A 42 7.17 4.48 11.03
C LYS A 42 5.99 4.65 10.09
N TRP A 43 5.25 5.76 10.21
CA TRP A 43 4.17 6.10 9.27
C TRP A 43 4.68 6.33 7.86
N SER A 44 5.79 7.05 7.69
CA SER A 44 6.40 7.26 6.37
C SER A 44 6.86 5.95 5.73
N LEU A 45 7.41 5.01 6.51
CA LEU A 45 7.78 3.68 5.99
C LEU A 45 6.57 2.87 5.52
N VAL A 46 5.50 2.82 6.33
CA VAL A 46 4.26 2.12 5.94
C VAL A 46 3.60 2.80 4.76
N GLY A 47 3.53 4.12 4.74
CA GLY A 47 2.98 4.90 3.64
C GLY A 47 3.79 4.73 2.35
N GLY A 48 5.12 4.72 2.44
CA GLY A 48 6.00 4.46 1.31
C GLY A 48 5.82 3.05 0.74
N TRP A 49 5.75 2.03 1.60
CA TRP A 49 5.43 0.67 1.20
C TRP A 49 4.07 0.57 0.50
N TRP A 50 3.03 1.17 1.07
CA TRP A 50 1.69 1.19 0.50
C TRP A 50 1.68 1.88 -0.87
N PHE A 51 2.35 3.03 -0.98
CA PHE A 51 2.48 3.77 -2.23
C PHE A 51 3.20 2.95 -3.31
N SER A 52 4.28 2.25 -2.97
CA SER A 52 4.97 1.34 -3.91
C SER A 52 4.05 0.21 -4.40
N LEU A 53 3.19 -0.32 -3.53
CA LEU A 53 2.20 -1.34 -3.89
C LEU A 53 1.18 -0.78 -4.87
N LEU A 54 0.65 0.42 -4.63
CA LEU A 54 -0.24 1.09 -5.57
C LEU A 54 0.41 1.36 -6.94
N LEU A 55 1.66 1.81 -6.96
CA LEU A 55 2.42 2.01 -8.20
C LEU A 55 2.64 0.69 -8.96
N THR A 56 2.89 -0.40 -8.24
CA THR A 56 3.07 -1.71 -8.85
C THR A 56 1.78 -2.20 -9.50
N ILE A 57 0.65 -2.04 -8.81
CA ILE A 57 -0.68 -2.34 -9.38
C ILE A 57 -0.93 -1.46 -10.60
N ALA A 58 -0.78 -0.14 -10.47
CA ALA A 58 -1.01 0.79 -11.57
C ALA A 58 -0.14 0.45 -12.80
N GLY A 59 1.17 0.24 -12.61
CA GLY A 59 2.10 -0.12 -13.67
C GLY A 59 1.76 -1.46 -14.34
N ALA A 60 1.34 -2.47 -13.56
CA ALA A 60 0.90 -3.74 -14.12
C ALA A 60 -0.34 -3.59 -15.01
N PHE A 61 -1.32 -2.81 -14.57
CA PHE A 61 -2.53 -2.53 -15.36
C PHE A 61 -2.24 -1.66 -16.59
N THR A 62 -1.25 -0.76 -16.53
CA THR A 62 -0.74 -0.05 -17.71
C THR A 62 -0.19 -1.03 -18.75
N LEU A 63 0.71 -1.93 -18.35
CA LEU A 63 1.29 -2.94 -19.26
C LEU A 63 0.23 -3.89 -19.84
N LEU A 64 -0.74 -4.31 -19.01
CA LEU A 64 -1.89 -5.10 -19.47
C LEU A 64 -2.73 -4.33 -20.51
N GLY A 65 -2.90 -3.02 -20.32
CA GLY A 65 -3.60 -2.15 -21.26
C GLY A 65 -2.83 -1.84 -22.55
N GLU A 66 -1.50 -1.93 -22.53
CA GLU A 66 -0.61 -1.74 -23.68
C GLU A 66 -0.40 -3.02 -24.51
N ASN A 67 -1.20 -4.06 -24.25
CA ASN A 67 -1.11 -5.38 -24.89
C ASN A 67 0.21 -6.14 -24.58
N GLU A 68 0.91 -5.75 -23.52
CA GLU A 68 2.08 -6.43 -22.96
C GLU A 68 1.68 -7.26 -21.74
N GLY A 69 0.58 -8.02 -21.84
CA GLY A 69 -0.05 -8.63 -20.68
C GLY A 69 0.85 -9.59 -19.91
N ASN A 70 1.75 -10.29 -20.60
CA ASN A 70 2.71 -11.17 -19.94
C ASN A 70 3.69 -10.38 -19.04
N ALA A 71 4.17 -9.22 -19.51
CA ALA A 71 5.01 -8.34 -18.71
C ALA A 71 4.25 -7.76 -17.51
N GLY A 72 2.98 -7.39 -17.70
CA GLY A 72 2.10 -6.95 -16.61
C GLY A 72 1.92 -8.01 -15.53
N TRP A 73 1.69 -9.27 -15.92
CA TRP A 73 1.58 -10.40 -14.97
C TRP A 73 2.91 -10.71 -14.27
N TYR A 74 4.04 -10.68 -14.97
CA TYR A 74 5.34 -10.88 -14.33
C TYR A 74 5.69 -9.74 -13.38
N PHE A 75 5.39 -8.50 -13.75
CA PHE A 75 5.62 -7.34 -12.89
C PHE A 75 4.75 -7.42 -11.62
N LEU A 76 3.46 -7.68 -11.77
CA LEU A 76 2.54 -7.86 -10.64
C LEU A 76 2.93 -9.07 -9.78
N GLY A 77 3.26 -10.19 -10.42
CA GLY A 77 3.64 -11.42 -9.74
C GLY A 77 4.94 -11.26 -8.95
N PHE A 78 6.02 -10.83 -9.60
CA PHE A 78 7.33 -10.74 -8.97
C PHE A 78 7.43 -9.55 -8.01
N VAL A 79 7.20 -8.32 -8.51
CA VAL A 79 7.34 -7.10 -7.71
C VAL A 79 6.22 -7.02 -6.68
N GLY A 80 4.98 -7.35 -7.06
CA GLY A 80 3.86 -7.36 -6.12
C GLY A 80 4.05 -8.38 -5.00
N THR A 81 4.48 -9.61 -5.31
CA THR A 81 4.80 -10.61 -4.26
C THR A 81 5.93 -10.12 -3.37
N GLY A 82 6.99 -9.56 -3.95
CA GLY A 82 8.09 -8.94 -3.20
C GLY A 82 7.60 -7.87 -2.23
N LEU A 83 6.67 -7.01 -2.65
CA LEU A 83 6.07 -6.00 -1.80
C LEU A 83 5.16 -6.61 -0.72
N ILE A 84 4.38 -7.65 -1.01
CA ILE A 84 3.57 -8.33 0.01
C ILE A 84 4.47 -8.94 1.10
N VAL A 85 5.53 -9.64 0.69
CA VAL A 85 6.53 -10.19 1.61
C VAL A 85 7.21 -9.07 2.41
N GLY A 86 7.61 -7.99 1.73
CA GLY A 86 8.17 -6.80 2.36
C GLY A 86 7.24 -6.16 3.39
N GLY A 87 5.94 -6.13 3.11
CA GLY A 87 4.91 -5.62 4.02
C GLY A 87 4.76 -6.49 5.26
N ALA A 88 4.78 -7.82 5.10
CA ALA A 88 4.77 -8.75 6.23
C ALA A 88 6.03 -8.60 7.11
N ILE A 89 7.20 -8.42 6.49
CA ILE A 89 8.46 -8.16 7.21
C ILE A 89 8.38 -6.81 7.94
N LEU A 90 7.92 -5.75 7.28
CA LEU A 90 7.75 -4.43 7.88
C LEU A 90 6.82 -4.49 9.08
N LEU A 91 5.69 -5.18 8.96
CA LEU A 91 4.76 -5.40 10.07
C LEU A 91 5.45 -6.08 11.25
N LYS A 92 6.19 -7.16 11.00
CA LYS A 92 6.96 -7.86 12.04
C LYS A 92 7.98 -6.94 12.70
N VAL A 93 8.69 -6.13 11.92
CA VAL A 93 9.67 -5.16 12.43
C VAL A 93 8.98 -4.11 13.31
N LEU A 94 7.82 -3.58 12.89
CA LEU A 94 7.05 -2.62 13.69
C LEU A 94 6.68 -3.20 15.06
N PHE A 95 6.25 -4.47 15.12
CA PHE A 95 5.97 -5.14 16.40
C PHE A 95 7.20 -5.36 17.27
N VAL A 96 8.35 -5.71 16.67
CA VAL A 96 9.61 -5.87 17.42
C VAL A 96 10.09 -4.54 18.00
N LEU A 97 10.03 -3.47 17.21
CA LEU A 97 10.38 -2.10 17.60
C LEU A 97 9.34 -1.44 18.53
N ASN A 98 8.23 -2.12 18.82
CA ASN A 98 7.21 -1.65 19.75
C ASN A 98 7.45 -2.12 21.18
N LYS A 99 8.42 -3.02 21.40
CA LYS A 99 8.80 -3.41 22.76
C LYS A 99 9.43 -2.20 23.45
N PRO A 100 8.90 -1.75 24.61
CA PRO A 100 9.60 -0.74 25.39
C PRO A 100 11.00 -1.26 25.68
N ALA A 101 12.01 -0.40 25.54
CA ALA A 101 13.33 -0.66 26.10
C ALA A 101 13.09 -1.02 27.57
N ALA A 102 13.31 -2.29 27.92
CA ALA A 102 13.15 -2.75 29.29
C ALA A 102 13.96 -1.80 30.18
N ASN A 103 13.26 -1.18 31.13
CA ASN A 103 13.76 -0.28 32.15
C ASN A 103 15.25 -0.56 32.47
N GLN A 104 16.13 0.32 32.03
CA GLN A 104 17.43 0.48 32.69
C GLN A 104 17.11 1.25 33.97
N SER A 105 17.03 0.46 35.05
CA SER A 105 16.85 0.86 36.45
C SER A 105 17.77 1.99 36.89
#